data_AF-A0A8S2V5M0-F1
#
_entry.id   AF-A0A8S2V5M0-F1
#
_cell.length_a   1.000
_cell.length_b   1.000
_cell.length_c   1.000
_cell.angle_alpha   90.00
_cell.angle_beta   90.00
_cell.angle_gamma   90.00
#
_symmetry.space_group_name_H-M   'P 1'
#
loop_
_entity.id
_entity.type
_entity.pdbx_description
1 polymer ?
#
loop_
_entity_poly.entity_id
_entity_poly.type
_entity_poly.pdbx_seq_one_letter_code
_entity_poly.pdbx_strand_id
1 'polypeptide(L)'
;MASTTSKGSIRNKLNIGDLALKGKRVLMRVDFNVPFGNGQVKDKQHIEGTLPTIKYALDKAKKRLLGKDVTFLNDCAGEEVERAVGESDSGQIILLENLRFHLEEEGSVKDKQGNKIKADKDAVDKFRASLYQNLVIFYFNGAFGAAHRAHSSIVGVKLDQRAAGYLMKKELD
;
A
#
# COMPACT_ATOMS: atom_id res chain seq x y z
N MET A 1 0.35 -35.16 14.18
CA MET A 1 0.79 -34.00 14.98
C MET A 1 0.12 -32.77 14.40
N ALA A 2 -0.75 -32.09 15.16
CA ALA A 2 -1.37 -30.85 14.70
C ALA A 2 -0.35 -29.72 14.75
N SER A 3 -0.05 -29.07 13.62
CA SER A 3 0.81 -27.89 13.61
C SER A 3 0.05 -26.73 14.24
N THR A 4 0.42 -26.38 15.46
CA THR A 4 0.01 -25.14 16.10
C THR A 4 0.66 -23.98 15.35
N THR A 5 -0.11 -23.32 14.48
CA THR A 5 0.24 -22.03 13.91
C THR A 5 0.37 -21.05 15.07
N SER A 6 1.59 -20.65 15.43
CA SER A 6 1.81 -19.62 16.44
C SER A 6 1.12 -18.34 15.96
N LYS A 7 0.14 -17.84 16.71
CA LYS A 7 -0.36 -16.47 16.55
C LYS A 7 0.82 -15.53 16.76
N GLY A 8 1.38 -14.99 15.69
CA GLY A 8 2.53 -14.08 15.77
C GLY A 8 2.20 -12.90 16.68
N SER A 9 3.06 -12.66 17.69
CA SER A 9 2.93 -11.53 18.60
C SER A 9 2.82 -10.21 17.83
N ILE A 10 1.84 -9.39 18.20
CA ILE A 10 1.61 -8.05 17.64
C ILE A 10 2.82 -7.13 17.88
N ARG A 11 3.53 -7.33 19.00
CA ARG A 11 4.64 -6.47 19.45
C ARG A 11 5.98 -6.71 18.73
N ASN A 12 6.12 -7.78 17.96
CA ASN A 12 7.38 -8.15 17.28
C ASN A 12 7.33 -7.90 15.76
N LYS A 13 6.43 -7.02 15.29
CA LYS A 13 6.39 -6.65 13.88
C LYS A 13 7.50 -5.66 13.58
N LEU A 14 8.18 -5.84 12.45
CA LEU A 14 9.11 -4.85 11.92
C LEU A 14 8.39 -3.51 11.77
N ASN A 15 9.09 -2.42 12.04
CA ASN A 15 8.62 -1.07 11.81
C ASN A 15 9.56 -0.34 10.84
N ILE A 16 9.13 0.83 10.36
CA ILE A 16 9.94 1.63 9.41
C ILE A 16 11.35 1.98 9.89
N GLY A 17 11.55 2.09 11.20
CA GLY A 17 12.85 2.29 11.82
C GLY A 17 13.86 1.16 11.56
N ASP A 18 13.37 -0.05 11.30
CA ASP A 18 14.21 -1.26 11.21
C ASP A 18 14.72 -1.52 9.78
N LEU A 19 14.37 -0.67 8.81
CA LEU A 19 14.53 -0.96 7.38
C LEU A 19 15.62 -0.13 6.70
N ALA A 20 16.38 -0.77 5.82
CA ALA A 20 17.37 -0.13 4.96
C ALA A 20 16.72 0.37 3.66
N LEU A 21 16.41 1.67 3.59
CA LEU A 21 15.63 2.26 2.49
C LEU A 21 16.48 2.85 1.35
N LYS A 22 17.80 3.03 1.54
CA LYS A 22 18.66 3.68 0.54
C LYS A 22 18.72 2.85 -0.75
N GLY A 23 18.41 3.49 -1.89
CA GLY A 23 18.45 2.86 -3.21
C GLY A 23 17.33 1.82 -3.43
N LYS A 24 16.33 1.80 -2.56
CA LYS A 24 15.17 0.92 -2.65
C LYS A 24 13.96 1.72 -3.11
N ARG A 25 13.06 1.07 -3.83
CA ARG A 25 11.72 1.63 -4.08
C ARG A 25 10.86 1.34 -2.86
N VAL A 26 9.81 2.11 -2.62
CA VAL A 26 8.92 1.91 -1.46
C VAL A 26 7.47 2.05 -1.94
N LEU A 27 6.64 1.05 -1.65
CA LEU A 27 5.20 1.02 -1.90
C LEU A 27 4.58 1.00 -0.51
N MET A 28 3.82 2.05 -0.28
CA MET A 28 3.18 2.34 0.98
C MET A 28 1.69 2.19 0.79
N ARG A 29 1.06 1.31 1.57
CA ARG A 29 -0.40 1.25 1.62
C ARG A 29 -0.89 2.28 2.61
N VAL A 30 -1.56 3.28 2.09
CA VAL A 30 -2.14 4.41 2.82
C VAL A 30 -3.66 4.30 2.89
N ASP A 31 -4.29 4.92 3.88
CA ASP A 31 -5.74 5.02 3.97
C ASP A 31 -6.26 6.38 3.51
N PHE A 32 -6.28 6.63 2.21
CA PHE A 32 -6.82 7.88 1.64
C PHE A 32 -8.34 7.87 1.44
N ASN A 33 -9.07 7.13 2.27
CA ASN A 33 -10.53 7.19 2.30
C ASN A 33 -11.00 8.46 3.03
N VAL A 34 -10.88 9.61 2.37
CA VAL A 34 -11.24 10.93 2.90
C VAL A 34 -12.57 11.44 2.32
N PRO A 35 -13.36 12.23 3.06
CA PRO A 35 -14.52 12.90 2.50
C PRO A 35 -14.08 13.96 1.49
N PHE A 36 -14.64 13.91 0.29
CA PHE A 36 -14.37 14.86 -0.78
C PHE A 36 -15.66 15.30 -1.50
N GLY A 37 -15.61 16.43 -2.21
CA GLY A 37 -16.69 16.94 -3.05
C GLY A 37 -16.27 18.19 -3.80
N ASN A 38 -16.82 18.41 -4.99
CA ASN A 38 -16.47 19.55 -5.86
C ASN A 38 -14.95 19.69 -6.12
N GLY A 39 -14.26 18.55 -6.30
CA GLY A 39 -12.81 18.53 -6.52
C GLY A 39 -11.97 18.87 -5.28
N GLN A 40 -12.58 18.98 -4.09
CA GLN A 40 -11.89 19.35 -2.85
C GLN A 40 -12.01 18.27 -1.78
N VAL A 41 -10.90 18.02 -1.09
CA VAL A 41 -10.85 17.20 0.12
C VAL A 41 -11.31 18.03 1.31
N LYS A 42 -12.33 17.55 2.04
CA LYS A 42 -12.93 18.26 3.18
C LYS A 42 -12.17 18.02 4.49
N ASP A 43 -11.62 16.82 4.65
CA ASP A 43 -10.81 16.44 5.81
C ASP A 43 -9.52 15.76 5.33
N LYS A 44 -8.39 16.29 5.75
CA LYS A 44 -7.05 15.87 5.33
C LYS A 44 -6.34 15.02 6.38
N GLN A 45 -6.96 14.71 7.52
CA GLN A 45 -6.31 13.99 8.63
C GLN A 45 -5.62 12.70 8.19
N HIS A 46 -6.29 11.91 7.34
CA HIS A 46 -5.72 10.67 6.83
C HIS A 46 -4.52 10.91 5.91
N ILE A 47 -4.56 11.97 5.09
CA ILE A 47 -3.45 12.34 4.22
C ILE A 47 -2.26 12.80 5.07
N GLU A 48 -2.52 13.71 6.02
CA GLU A 48 -1.51 14.27 6.92
C GLU A 48 -0.88 13.20 7.82
N GLY A 49 -1.66 12.22 8.27
CA GLY A 49 -1.18 11.08 9.06
C GLY A 49 -0.14 10.21 8.35
N THR A 50 -0.07 10.26 7.01
CA THR A 50 0.94 9.52 6.24
C THR A 50 2.26 10.27 6.11
N LEU A 51 2.25 11.59 6.26
CA LEU A 51 3.42 12.45 6.04
C LEU A 51 4.65 12.05 6.88
N PRO A 52 4.53 11.66 8.16
CA PRO A 52 5.70 11.22 8.93
C PRO A 52 6.42 10.03 8.30
N THR A 53 5.67 9.08 7.75
CA THR A 53 6.24 7.88 7.12
C THR A 53 6.89 8.22 5.78
N ILE A 54 6.23 9.05 4.96
CA ILE A 54 6.76 9.53 3.68
C ILE A 54 8.05 10.34 3.88
N LYS A 55 8.03 11.31 4.82
CA LYS A 55 9.20 12.15 5.15
C LYS A 55 10.37 11.28 5.59
N TYR A 56 10.14 10.32 6.49
CA TYR A 56 11.20 9.42 6.94
C TYR A 56 11.80 8.60 5.79
N ALA A 57 10.96 8.02 4.92
CA ALA A 57 11.44 7.24 3.79
C ALA A 57 12.32 8.06 2.85
N LEU A 58 11.91 9.31 2.57
CA LEU A 58 12.70 10.25 1.76
C LEU A 58 13.99 10.68 2.47
N ASP A 59 13.93 11.03 3.75
CA ASP A 59 15.10 11.46 4.53
C ASP A 59 16.16 10.36 4.59
N LYS A 60 15.76 9.09 4.76
CA LYS A 60 16.67 7.93 4.69
C LYS A 60 17.25 7.71 3.29
N ALA A 61 16.54 8.10 2.26
CA ALA A 61 17.06 8.15 0.89
C ALA A 61 17.89 9.42 0.60
N LYS A 62 18.12 10.29 1.60
CA LYS A 62 18.74 11.63 1.45
C LYS A 62 17.98 12.54 0.47
N LYS A 63 16.66 12.42 0.44
CA LYS A 63 15.74 13.22 -0.37
C LYS A 63 14.85 14.04 0.56
N ARG A 64 14.38 15.19 0.10
CA ARG A 64 13.42 16.02 0.82
C ARG A 64 12.06 15.93 0.15
N LEU A 65 10.99 15.97 0.94
CA LEU A 65 9.62 16.05 0.44
C LEU A 65 9.32 17.41 -0.23
N LEU A 66 9.94 18.49 0.26
CA LEU A 66 9.70 19.84 -0.24
C LEU A 66 10.18 19.96 -1.70
N GLY A 67 9.30 20.45 -2.60
CA GLY A 67 9.60 20.60 -4.03
C GLY A 67 9.55 19.30 -4.84
N LYS A 68 8.94 18.24 -4.30
CA LYS A 68 8.64 17.01 -5.05
C LYS A 68 7.21 17.03 -5.53
N ASP A 69 7.03 16.92 -6.85
CA ASP A 69 5.74 16.67 -7.45
C ASP A 69 5.30 15.24 -7.16
N VAL A 70 3.99 15.07 -6.97
CA VAL A 70 3.36 13.77 -6.87
C VAL A 70 2.83 13.42 -8.25
N THR A 71 3.40 12.40 -8.88
CA THR A 71 2.88 11.86 -10.14
C THR A 71 1.67 10.99 -9.83
N PHE A 72 0.55 11.28 -10.47
CA PHE A 72 -0.63 10.42 -10.40
C PHE A 72 -0.69 9.50 -11.62
N LEU A 73 -0.93 8.21 -11.41
CA LEU A 73 -1.18 7.25 -12.49
C LEU A 73 -2.66 6.87 -12.47
N ASN A 74 -3.26 6.74 -13.66
CA ASN A 74 -4.69 6.44 -13.83
C ASN A 74 -5.04 4.96 -13.57
N ASP A 75 -4.05 4.14 -13.22
CA ASP A 75 -4.24 2.77 -12.79
C ASP A 75 -3.26 2.44 -11.64
N CYS A 76 -3.44 1.28 -11.02
CA CYS A 76 -2.61 0.75 -9.95
C CYS A 76 -1.87 -0.53 -10.32
N ALA A 77 -2.20 -1.14 -11.45
CA ALA A 77 -1.57 -2.35 -11.97
C ALA A 77 -1.46 -2.27 -13.50
N GLY A 78 -0.67 -3.17 -14.08
CA GLY A 78 -0.46 -3.31 -15.51
C GLY A 78 0.82 -2.65 -16.02
N GLU A 79 1.10 -2.88 -17.31
CA GLU A 79 2.37 -2.53 -17.96
C GLU A 79 2.69 -1.03 -17.91
N GLU A 80 1.68 -0.17 -17.99
CA GLU A 80 1.89 1.28 -17.90
C GLU A 80 2.39 1.71 -16.52
N VAL A 81 1.79 1.17 -15.46
CA VAL A 81 2.21 1.43 -14.08
C VAL A 81 3.61 0.88 -13.85
N GLU A 82 3.86 -0.34 -14.30
CA GLU A 82 5.17 -0.99 -14.17
C GLU A 82 6.27 -0.20 -14.88
N ARG A 83 6.01 0.28 -16.09
CA ARG A 83 6.93 1.14 -16.85
C ARG A 83 7.17 2.47 -16.14
N ALA A 84 6.11 3.20 -15.79
CA ALA A 84 6.22 4.49 -15.13
C ALA A 84 7.01 4.41 -13.81
N VAL A 85 6.80 3.35 -13.03
CA VAL A 85 7.53 3.10 -11.80
C VAL A 85 8.96 2.63 -12.06
N GLY A 86 9.20 1.85 -13.12
CA GLY A 86 10.54 1.40 -13.53
C GLY A 86 11.43 2.54 -14.02
N GLU A 87 10.85 3.53 -14.70
CA GLU A 87 11.52 4.72 -15.25
C GLU A 87 11.58 5.89 -14.26
N SER A 88 10.98 5.75 -13.08
CA SER A 88 10.87 6.82 -12.10
C SER A 88 12.22 7.28 -11.52
N ASP A 89 12.32 8.58 -11.31
CA ASP A 89 13.52 9.21 -10.75
C ASP A 89 13.70 8.94 -9.26
N SER A 90 14.95 8.97 -8.81
CA SER A 90 15.27 8.81 -7.39
C SER A 90 14.62 9.89 -6.51
N GLY A 91 13.67 9.45 -5.67
CA GLY A 91 12.92 10.29 -4.75
C GLY A 91 11.65 10.89 -5.37
N GLN A 92 11.21 10.39 -6.54
CA GLN A 92 9.88 10.65 -7.07
C GLN A 92 8.81 9.99 -6.18
N ILE A 93 7.66 10.65 -6.06
CA ILE A 93 6.49 10.12 -5.34
C ILE A 93 5.42 9.85 -6.39
N ILE A 94 4.94 8.61 -6.40
CA ILE A 94 3.89 8.17 -7.33
C ILE A 94 2.68 7.77 -6.50
N LEU A 95 1.53 8.38 -6.80
CA LEU A 95 0.22 7.97 -6.31
C LEU A 95 -0.48 7.16 -7.39
N LEU A 96 -0.83 5.92 -7.05
CA LEU A 96 -1.60 5.03 -7.92
C LEU A 96 -3.10 5.29 -7.76
N GLU A 97 -3.87 4.90 -8.77
CA GLU A 97 -5.33 4.94 -8.72
C GLU A 97 -5.90 3.97 -7.65
N ASN A 98 -7.16 4.15 -7.33
CA ASN A 98 -7.93 3.38 -6.37
C ASN A 98 -7.93 1.87 -6.67
N LEU A 99 -7.30 1.12 -5.77
CA LEU A 99 -7.21 -0.34 -5.80
C LEU A 99 -8.57 -1.04 -5.97
N ARG A 100 -9.66 -0.48 -5.44
CA ARG A 100 -11.00 -1.09 -5.52
C ARG A 100 -11.68 -0.96 -6.88
N PHE A 101 -11.05 -0.29 -7.85
CA PHE A 101 -11.48 -0.38 -9.25
C PHE A 101 -11.16 -1.76 -9.85
N HIS A 102 -10.23 -2.50 -9.25
CA HIS A 102 -9.97 -3.90 -9.56
C HIS A 102 -10.74 -4.81 -8.61
N LEU A 103 -11.57 -5.70 -9.16
CA LEU A 103 -12.34 -6.69 -8.39
C LEU A 103 -11.42 -7.59 -7.55
N GLU A 104 -10.21 -7.79 -8.04
CA GLU A 104 -9.13 -8.59 -7.48
C GLU A 104 -8.61 -8.06 -6.14
N GLU A 105 -8.84 -6.77 -5.82
CA GLU A 105 -8.49 -6.20 -4.52
C GLU A 105 -9.37 -6.78 -3.40
N GLU A 106 -10.69 -6.72 -3.55
CA GLU A 106 -11.65 -7.23 -2.56
C GLU A 106 -11.94 -8.74 -2.76
N GLY A 107 -11.62 -9.27 -3.94
CA GLY A 107 -11.84 -10.67 -4.36
C GLY A 107 -13.30 -10.99 -4.65
N SER A 108 -14.24 -10.12 -4.29
CA SER A 108 -15.65 -10.26 -4.63
C SER A 108 -16.43 -8.96 -4.42
N VAL A 109 -17.47 -8.75 -5.22
CA VAL A 109 -18.46 -7.67 -5.06
C VAL A 109 -19.87 -8.25 -5.05
N LYS A 110 -20.83 -7.50 -4.50
CA LYS A 110 -22.25 -7.80 -4.70
C LYS A 110 -22.80 -6.93 -5.82
N ASP A 111 -23.57 -7.52 -6.72
CA ASP A 111 -24.31 -6.75 -7.71
C ASP A 111 -25.51 -6.02 -7.07
N LYS A 112 -26.26 -5.26 -7.89
CA LYS A 112 -27.45 -4.52 -7.44
C LYS A 112 -28.57 -5.43 -6.90
N GLN A 113 -28.54 -6.71 -7.20
CA GLN A 113 -29.50 -7.73 -6.77
C GLN A 113 -29.00 -8.51 -5.55
N GLY A 114 -27.78 -8.22 -5.07
CA GLY A 114 -27.15 -8.88 -3.93
C GLY A 114 -26.38 -10.15 -4.29
N ASN A 115 -26.30 -10.54 -5.56
CA ASN A 115 -25.55 -11.72 -5.98
C ASN A 115 -24.05 -11.46 -5.85
N LYS A 116 -23.33 -12.45 -5.34
CA LYS A 116 -21.88 -12.35 -5.14
C LYS A 116 -21.14 -12.71 -6.42
N ILE A 117 -20.48 -11.73 -7.02
CA ILE A 117 -19.52 -11.91 -8.11
C ILE A 117 -18.15 -12.09 -7.46
N LYS A 118 -17.44 -13.16 -7.80
CA LYS A 118 -16.08 -13.44 -7.29
C LYS A 118 -15.06 -13.20 -8.39
N ALA A 119 -13.91 -12.66 -8.00
CA ALA A 119 -12.75 -12.61 -8.88
C ALA A 119 -12.30 -14.04 -9.19
N ASP A 120 -11.80 -14.23 -10.41
CA ASP A 120 -11.05 -15.43 -10.76
C ASP A 120 -9.75 -15.48 -9.93
N LYS A 121 -9.34 -16.69 -9.52
CA LYS A 121 -8.16 -16.85 -8.66
C LYS A 121 -6.86 -16.47 -9.39
N ASP A 122 -6.75 -16.82 -10.67
CA ASP A 122 -5.56 -16.51 -11.45
C ASP A 122 -5.51 -15.01 -11.77
N ALA A 123 -6.66 -14.37 -11.96
CA ALA A 123 -6.76 -12.91 -12.05
C ALA A 123 -6.28 -12.23 -10.76
N VAL A 124 -6.69 -12.71 -9.59
CA VAL A 124 -6.21 -12.20 -8.28
C VAL A 124 -4.69 -12.35 -8.15
N ASP A 125 -4.15 -13.51 -8.52
CA ASP A 125 -2.71 -13.75 -8.43
C ASP A 125 -1.93 -12.88 -9.42
N LYS A 126 -2.44 -12.63 -10.64
CA LYS A 126 -1.86 -11.68 -11.60
C LYS A 126 -1.92 -10.25 -11.11
N PHE A 127 -3.04 -9.79 -10.56
CA PHE A 127 -3.18 -8.45 -9.98
C PHE A 127 -2.18 -8.23 -8.85
N ARG A 128 -2.08 -9.19 -7.92
CA ARG A 128 -1.07 -9.17 -6.85
C ARG A 128 0.34 -9.17 -7.39
N ALA A 129 0.61 -9.98 -8.40
CA ALA A 129 1.92 -9.99 -9.04
C ALA A 129 2.23 -8.60 -9.59
N SER A 130 1.37 -7.99 -10.39
CA SER A 130 1.59 -6.65 -10.97
C SER A 130 1.77 -5.56 -9.92
N LEU A 131 1.02 -5.58 -8.81
CA LEU A 131 1.19 -4.65 -7.70
C LEU A 131 2.62 -4.67 -7.10
N TYR A 132 3.34 -5.80 -7.19
CA TYR A 132 4.62 -5.99 -6.50
C TYR A 132 5.79 -6.44 -7.42
N GLN A 133 5.54 -6.79 -8.70
CA GLN A 133 6.46 -7.61 -9.53
C GLN A 133 7.77 -6.93 -9.86
N ASN A 134 7.80 -5.60 -9.89
CA ASN A 134 8.97 -4.85 -10.31
C ASN A 134 9.55 -4.02 -9.17
N LEU A 135 9.20 -4.31 -7.93
CA LEU A 135 9.40 -3.42 -6.81
C LEU A 135 10.12 -4.11 -5.65
N VAL A 136 11.38 -3.74 -5.40
CA VAL A 136 11.98 -4.05 -4.09
C VAL A 136 11.36 -3.09 -3.09
N ILE A 137 10.27 -3.50 -2.45
CA ILE A 137 9.51 -2.64 -1.56
C ILE A 137 9.37 -3.25 -0.17
N PHE A 138 9.61 -2.40 0.81
CA PHE A 138 9.12 -2.52 2.16
C PHE A 138 7.68 -2.01 2.26
N TYR A 139 6.72 -2.91 2.44
CA TYR A 139 5.32 -2.54 2.64
C TYR A 139 5.17 -1.81 3.97
N PHE A 140 4.71 -0.56 3.95
CA PHE A 140 4.33 0.20 5.14
C PHE A 140 2.81 0.16 5.30
N ASN A 141 2.32 -0.51 6.34
CA ASN A 141 0.91 -0.40 6.68
C ASN A 141 0.68 0.97 7.36
N GLY A 142 0.09 1.92 6.66
CA GLY A 142 -0.43 3.18 7.21
C GLY A 142 -1.95 3.16 7.31
N ALA A 143 -2.56 1.98 7.37
CA ALA A 143 -3.98 1.77 7.17
C ALA A 143 -4.58 0.76 8.15
N PHE A 144 -4.47 1.07 9.44
CA PHE A 144 -5.03 0.22 10.49
C PHE A 144 -6.52 -0.10 10.24
N GLY A 145 -7.30 0.88 9.79
CA GLY A 145 -8.71 0.72 9.46
C GLY A 145 -9.01 -0.34 8.39
N ALA A 146 -8.05 -0.70 7.53
CA ALA A 146 -8.20 -1.76 6.54
C ALA A 146 -7.50 -3.08 6.91
N ALA A 147 -6.70 -3.10 7.99
CA ALA A 147 -5.86 -4.24 8.35
C ALA A 147 -6.64 -5.52 8.70
N HIS A 148 -7.92 -5.39 9.07
CA HIS A 148 -8.82 -6.52 9.35
C HIS A 148 -9.34 -7.22 8.08
N ARG A 149 -9.09 -6.66 6.89
CA ARG A 149 -9.60 -7.19 5.62
C ARG A 149 -8.60 -8.11 4.93
N ALA A 150 -9.07 -9.23 4.41
CA ALA A 150 -8.26 -10.19 3.65
C ALA A 150 -8.10 -9.81 2.16
N HIS A 151 -7.84 -8.53 1.89
CA HIS A 151 -7.70 -7.99 0.54
C HIS A 151 -6.31 -8.24 -0.06
N SER A 152 -6.19 -8.12 -1.38
CA SER A 152 -4.90 -8.30 -2.09
C SER A 152 -3.81 -7.36 -1.57
N SER A 153 -4.11 -6.08 -1.39
CA SER A 153 -3.16 -5.08 -0.86
C SER A 153 -2.74 -5.30 0.60
N ILE A 154 -3.48 -6.11 1.36
CA ILE A 154 -3.26 -6.33 2.80
C ILE A 154 -2.54 -7.65 3.07
N VAL A 155 -3.08 -8.76 2.55
CA VAL A 155 -2.59 -10.12 2.82
C VAL A 155 -1.92 -10.77 1.61
N GLY A 156 -2.15 -10.24 0.41
CA GLY A 156 -1.62 -10.79 -0.85
C GLY A 156 -0.15 -10.43 -1.11
N VAL A 157 0.44 -9.53 -0.31
CA VAL A 157 1.82 -9.07 -0.43
C VAL A 157 2.81 -10.20 -0.04
N LYS A 158 3.43 -10.80 -1.05
CA LYS A 158 4.47 -11.84 -0.89
C LYS A 158 5.87 -11.23 -1.00
N LEU A 159 6.27 -10.47 0.02
CA LEU A 159 7.59 -9.82 0.09
C LEU A 159 8.32 -10.23 1.37
N ASP A 160 9.65 -10.33 1.30
CA ASP A 160 10.52 -10.76 2.40
C ASP A 160 10.47 -9.80 3.59
N GLN A 161 10.37 -8.50 3.32
CA GLN A 161 10.35 -7.46 4.36
C GLN A 161 9.08 -6.63 4.27
N ARG A 162 8.29 -6.66 5.35
CA ARG A 162 7.03 -5.91 5.53
C ARG A 162 7.06 -5.27 6.90
N ALA A 163 6.74 -3.99 6.98
CA ALA A 163 6.85 -3.22 8.20
C ALA A 163 5.62 -2.35 8.49
N ALA A 164 5.42 -2.03 9.75
CA ALA A 164 4.45 -1.01 10.14
C ALA A 164 5.02 0.39 9.80
N GLY A 165 4.21 1.22 9.15
CA GLY A 165 4.45 2.67 9.12
C GLY A 165 4.21 3.27 10.52
N TYR A 166 4.50 4.56 10.70
CA TYR A 166 4.37 5.18 12.03
C TYR A 166 2.94 5.14 12.60
N LEU A 167 1.94 5.35 11.75
CA LEU A 167 0.54 5.30 12.19
C LEU A 167 0.19 3.91 12.72
N MET A 168 0.50 2.85 11.98
CA MET A 168 0.28 1.49 12.44
C MET A 168 1.13 1.17 13.68
N LYS A 169 2.40 1.58 13.74
CA LYS A 169 3.24 1.34 14.92
C LYS A 169 2.57 1.86 16.20
N LYS A 170 2.02 3.09 16.15
CA LYS A 170 1.32 3.70 17.28
C LYS A 170 0.09 2.89 17.75
N GLU A 171 -0.59 2.19 16.84
CA GLU A 171 -1.73 1.33 17.16
C GLU A 171 -1.32 -0.08 17.64
N LEU A 172 -0.07 -0.51 17.40
CA LEU A 172 0.46 -1.82 17.85
C LEU A 172 1.22 -1.75 19.19
N ASP A 173 1.72 -0.56 19.55
CA ASP A 173 2.39 -0.25 20.83
C ASP A 173 1.37 -0.17 21.98
#